data_AF-A0A971EJP0-F1
#
_entry.id   AF-A0A971EJP0-F1
#
_cell.length_a   1.000
_cell.length_b   1.000
_cell.length_c   1.000
_cell.angle_alpha   90.00
_cell.angle_beta   90.00
_cell.angle_gamma   90.00
#
_symmetry.space_group_name_H-M   'P 1'
#
loop_
_entity.id
_entity.type
_entity.pdbx_description
1 polymer ?
#
loop_
_entity_poly.entity_id
_entity_poly.type
_entity_poly.pdbx_seq_one_letter_code
_entity_poly.pdbx_strand_id
1 'polypeptide(L)' 'MNCPVCGGVQIGKVGSDQYYCWNCFIEFNTRKGRLNLYEVAEDGSLVAMDDSYDITR' A
#
# COMPACT_ATOMS: atom_id res chain seq x y z
N MET A 1 -4.38 8.77 -8.77
CA MET A 1 -4.32 7.74 -7.73
C MET A 1 -3.48 8.30 -6.61
N ASN A 2 -4.01 8.32 -5.40
CA ASN A 2 -3.35 8.87 -4.22
C ASN A 2 -3.06 7.71 -3.27
N CYS A 3 -1.94 7.79 -2.56
CA CYS A 3 -1.56 6.76 -1.61
C CYS A 3 -2.63 6.75 -0.52
N PRO A 4 -3.23 5.60 -0.19
CA PRO A 4 -4.27 5.54 0.84
C PRO A 4 -3.73 5.84 2.25
N VAL A 5 -2.40 5.78 2.43
CA VAL A 5 -1.74 6.03 3.73
C VAL A 5 -1.33 7.50 3.87
N CYS A 6 -0.55 8.04 2.93
CA CYS A 6 -0.01 9.41 3.04
C CYS A 6 -0.69 10.45 2.13
N GLY A 7 -1.65 10.05 1.28
CA GLY A 7 -2.29 10.93 0.30
C GLY A 7 -1.40 11.35 -0.87
N GLY A 8 -0.12 10.94 -0.89
CA GLY A 8 0.85 11.33 -1.90
C GLY A 8 0.54 10.80 -3.30
N VAL A 9 1.03 11.51 -4.32
CA VAL A 9 0.82 11.16 -5.74
C VAL A 9 1.97 10.34 -6.35
N GLN A 10 3.09 10.22 -5.62
CA GLN A 10 4.26 9.46 -6.06
C GLN A 10 4.04 7.96 -5.86
N ILE A 11 3.16 7.38 -6.67
CA ILE A 11 2.80 5.96 -6.64
C ILE A 11 3.23 5.32 -7.95
N GLY A 12 4.00 4.24 -7.86
CA GLY A 12 4.37 3.38 -8.99
C GLY A 12 3.58 2.07 -8.99
N LYS A 13 3.38 1.48 -10.16
CA LYS A 13 2.85 0.12 -10.30
C LYS A 13 4.01 -0.87 -10.32
N VAL A 14 4.01 -1.83 -9.41
CA VAL A 14 5.07 -2.84 -9.24
C VAL A 14 4.64 -4.24 -9.66
N GLY A 15 3.33 -4.49 -9.76
CA GLY A 15 2.79 -5.77 -10.18
C GLY A 15 1.37 -5.66 -10.73
N SER A 16 0.71 -6.81 -10.93
CA SER A 16 -0.69 -6.84 -11.34
C SER A 16 -1.57 -6.43 -10.16
N ASP A 17 -2.21 -5.27 -10.26
CA ASP A 17 -3.01 -4.66 -9.18
C ASP A 17 -2.21 -4.30 -7.92
N GLN A 18 -0.87 -4.27 -8.00
CA GLN A 18 0.02 -3.90 -6.91
C GLN A 18 0.73 -2.57 -7.18
N TYR A 19 0.76 -1.73 -6.16
CA TYR A 19 1.22 -0.36 -6.21
C TYR A 19 2.15 -0.06 -5.04
N TYR A 20 3.14 0.79 -5.26
CA TYR A 20 4.13 1.18 -4.26
C TYR A 20 4.22 2.70 -4.17
N CYS A 21 4.23 3.24 -2.94
CA CYS A 21 4.37 4.67 -2.71
C CYS A 21 5.79 5.06 -2.29
N TRP A 22 6.42 5.91 -3.09
CA TRP A 22 7.77 6.41 -2.85
C TRP A 22 7.90 7.39 -1.68
N ASN A 23 6.79 7.98 -1.21
CA ASN A 23 6.82 8.93 -0.09
C ASN A 23 6.82 8.25 1.28
N CYS A 24 6.16 7.09 1.42
CA CYS A 24 5.94 6.43 2.70
C CYS A 24 6.40 4.98 2.73
N PHE A 25 7.03 4.49 1.65
CA PHE A 25 7.57 3.14 1.55
C PHE A 25 6.51 2.04 1.79
N ILE A 26 5.27 2.32 1.40
CA ILE A 26 4.15 1.37 1.51
C ILE A 26 3.84 0.76 0.14
N GLU A 27 3.82 -0.56 0.09
CA GLU A 27 3.22 -1.35 -0.99
C GLU A 27 1.76 -1.68 -0.65
N PHE A 28 0.87 -1.60 -1.63
CA PHE A 28 -0.55 -1.89 -1.44
C PHE A 28 -1.20 -2.46 -2.69
N ASN A 29 -2.28 -3.22 -2.48
CA ASN A 29 -3.02 -3.85 -3.56
C ASN A 29 -4.51 -3.98 -3.24
N THR A 30 -5.37 -4.01 -4.26
CA THR A 30 -6.83 -4.02 -4.09
C THR A 30 -7.41 -5.36 -4.53
N ARG A 31 -7.42 -6.33 -3.62
CA ARG A 31 -7.93 -7.68 -3.93
C ARG A 31 -9.35 -7.86 -3.41
N LYS A 32 -10.32 -8.11 -4.31
CA LYS A 32 -11.74 -8.36 -3.96
C LYS A 32 -12.35 -7.24 -3.10
N GLY A 33 -12.02 -5.99 -3.38
CA GLY A 33 -12.50 -4.84 -2.61
C GLY A 33 -11.84 -4.67 -1.23
N ARG A 34 -10.81 -5.47 -0.90
CA ARG A 34 -9.98 -5.29 0.28
C ARG A 34 -8.66 -4.66 -0.12
N LEU A 35 -8.30 -3.59 0.58
CA LEU A 35 -6.99 -2.97 0.50
C LEU A 35 -6.05 -3.73 1.44
N ASN A 36 -4.99 -4.32 0.91
CA ASN A 36 -3.92 -4.88 1.74
C ASN A 36 -2.74 -3.90 1.69
N LEU A 37 -2.15 -3.63 2.84
CA LEU A 37 -1.04 -2.71 3.03
C LEU A 37 0.18 -3.48 3.55
N TYR A 38 1.33 -3.21 2.96
CA TYR A 38 2.60 -3.78 3.32
C TYR A 38 3.62 -2.66 3.47
N GLU A 39 4.21 -2.54 4.66
CA GLU A 39 5.35 -1.69 4.88
C GLU A 39 6.60 -2.36 4.32
N VAL A 40 7.40 -1.62 3.54
CA VAL A 40 8.69 -2.10 3.06
C VAL A 40 9.74 -1.75 4.10
N ALA A 41 10.26 -2.77 4.78
CA ALA A 41 11.35 -2.62 5.74
C ALA A 41 12.65 -2.20 5.05
N GLU A 42 13.63 -1.74 5.84
CA GLU A 42 14.93 -1.26 5.33
C GLU A 42 15.71 -2.32 4.56
N ASP A 43 15.51 -3.61 4.89
CA ASP A 43 16.12 -4.74 4.20
C ASP A 43 15.34 -5.16 2.93
N GLY A 44 14.23 -4.50 2.63
CA GLY A 44 13.36 -4.77 1.48
C GLY A 44 12.29 -5.83 1.75
N SER A 45 12.20 -6.35 2.97
CA SER A 45 11.14 -7.28 3.37
C SER A 45 9.78 -6.58 3.46
N LEU A 46 8.72 -7.30 3.08
CA LEU A 46 7.34 -6.81 3.18
C LEU A 46 6.73 -7.21 4.53
N VAL A 47 6.43 -6.22 5.36
CA VAL A 47 5.75 -6.38 6.64
C VAL A 47 4.28 -6.04 6.44
N ALA A 48 3.40 -7.04 6.55
CA ALA A 48 1.96 -6.80 6.44
C ALA A 48 1.50 -5.91 7.60
N MET A 49 0.88 -4.77 7.28
CA MET A 49 0.14 -3.99 8.27
C MET A 49 -1.22 -4.67 8.46
N ASP A 50 -1.42 -5.27 9.63
CA ASP A 50 -2.68 -5.90 10.05
C ASP A 50 -3.76 -4.87 10.42
N ASP A 51 -3.58 -3.59 10.06
CA ASP A 51 -4.63 -2.61 10.18
C ASP A 51 -5.66 -2.86 9.07
N SER A 52 -6.69 -3.62 9.44
CA SER A 52 -7.94 -3.74 8.70
C SER A 52 -8.62 -2.37 8.66
N TYR A 53 -8.12 -1.48 7.80
CA TYR A 53 -8.74 -0.20 7.47
C TYR A 53 -10.04 -0.50 6.71
N ASP A 54 -11.12 -0.64 7.47
CA ASP A 54 -12.47 -0.59 6.94
C ASP A 54 -12.69 0.83 6.37
N ILE A 55 -12.56 0.95 5.05
CA ILE A 55 -12.83 2.20 4.31
C ILE A 55 -14.31 2.63 4.33
N THR A 56 -15.15 1.99 5.16
CA THR A 56 -16.59 2.25 5.32
C THR A 56 -16.92 3.01 6.61
N ARG A 57 -15.93 3.46 7.38
CA ARG A 57 -16.14 4.20 8.64
C ARG A 57 -15.91 5.69 8.57
#